data_AF-A0A4Q4N1C1-F1
#
_entry.id   AF-A0A4Q4N1C1-F1
#
_cell.length_a   1.000
_cell.length_b   1.000
_cell.length_c   1.000
_cell.angle_alpha   90.00
_cell.angle_beta   90.00
_cell.angle_gamma   90.00
#
_symmetry.space_group_name_H-M   'P 1'
#
loop_
_entity.id
_entity.type
_entity.pdbx_description
1 polymer ?
#
loop_
_entity_poly.entity_id
_entity_poly.type
_entity_poly.pdbx_seq_one_letter_code
_entity_poly.pdbx_strand_id
1 'polypeptide(L)'
;MHGLTLLKRSTSVDIDQVKIMQGFASLHLESQFLGTSSPGIDILVQSSVEDVPSRTFDSIEEARHSLNKLVHAILLISRRFLRMTAAEREDRLKRVDIHNQALGLLQDWLKTYKSTNFCVRKKDRDRQVGHTILLNHYEMALIMWGHIGCTSESGYEDHTAKFLAILEHSVEIWHLLPSLSATESNSFGDNLATPLFFTALKCRDRRIRLQAVRLLKTIPFSQGGWSCLLMSKIAAEIVTLEQDAFTARLMKDDFDVTDTQTFAGLETCPQSSSKLIHDVRISSWDASTDTVSLRCQQWTGDGGVTTFYHDMVISK
;
A
#
# COMPACT_ATOMS: atom_id res chain seq x y z
N MET A 1 -10.65 26.61 36.97
CA MET A 1 -11.78 25.84 36.41
C MET A 1 -11.78 26.05 34.91
N HIS A 2 -11.22 25.13 34.14
CA HIS A 2 -11.11 25.25 32.68
C HIS A 2 -12.26 24.46 32.04
N GLY A 3 -13.12 25.19 31.32
CA GLY A 3 -14.31 24.66 30.67
C GLY A 3 -13.98 23.77 29.48
N LEU A 4 -14.38 22.50 29.57
CA LEU A 4 -14.53 21.60 28.43
C LEU A 4 -15.73 22.06 27.61
N THR A 5 -15.49 22.65 26.45
CA THR A 5 -16.56 22.91 25.48
C THR A 5 -16.78 21.63 24.67
N LEU A 6 -17.79 20.85 25.07
CA LEU A 6 -18.30 19.70 24.31
C LEU A 6 -18.81 20.18 22.95
N LEU A 7 -18.15 19.75 21.87
CA LEU A 7 -18.64 19.93 20.50
C LEU A 7 -19.99 19.21 20.35
N LYS A 8 -21.01 20.01 20.10
CA LYS A 8 -22.41 19.59 19.91
C LYS A 8 -22.50 18.72 18.64
N ARG A 9 -23.13 17.55 18.76
CA ARG A 9 -23.39 16.62 17.65
C ARG A 9 -24.24 17.32 16.60
N SER A 10 -23.62 17.72 15.47
CA SER A 10 -24.32 18.21 14.29
C SER A 10 -24.95 17.02 13.56
N THR A 11 -26.25 17.10 13.28
CA THR A 11 -27.04 16.07 12.58
C THR A 11 -27.07 16.26 11.07
N SER A 12 -26.22 17.13 10.50
CA SER A 12 -25.96 17.19 9.06
C SER A 12 -24.50 16.85 8.82
N VAL A 13 -24.26 15.73 8.13
CA VAL A 13 -22.92 15.35 7.66
C VAL A 13 -22.50 16.38 6.61
N ASP A 14 -21.70 17.32 7.05
CA ASP A 14 -21.16 18.39 6.22
C ASP A 14 -20.21 17.79 5.17
N ILE A 15 -20.28 18.25 3.92
CA ILE A 15 -19.43 17.79 2.81
C ILE A 15 -17.95 17.96 3.19
N ASP A 16 -17.64 18.99 3.97
CA ASP A 16 -16.29 19.24 4.46
C ASP A 16 -15.89 18.25 5.55
N GLN A 17 -16.82 17.79 6.40
CA GLN A 17 -16.56 16.71 7.37
C GLN A 17 -16.32 15.38 6.66
N VAL A 18 -17.02 15.09 5.57
CA VAL A 18 -16.77 13.88 4.74
C VAL A 18 -15.39 13.94 4.10
N LYS A 19 -15.00 15.08 3.52
CA LYS A 19 -13.67 15.26 2.93
C LYS A 19 -12.55 15.16 3.97
N ILE A 20 -12.78 15.72 5.16
CA ILE A 20 -11.86 15.60 6.29
C ILE A 20 -11.73 14.14 6.74
N MET A 21 -12.85 13.42 6.89
CA MET A 21 -12.86 11.99 7.23
C MET A 21 -12.20 11.13 6.15
N GLN A 22 -12.38 11.47 4.87
CA GLN A 22 -11.72 10.81 3.73
C GLN A 22 -10.21 11.06 3.72
N GLY A 23 -9.77 12.30 3.96
CA GLY A 23 -8.37 12.64 4.14
C GLY A 23 -7.76 11.89 5.32
N PHE A 24 -8.47 11.81 6.45
CA PHE A 24 -8.04 10.99 7.60
C PHE A 24 -8.04 9.50 7.29
N ALA A 25 -8.92 8.97 6.45
CA ALA A 25 -8.90 7.56 6.06
C ALA A 25 -7.71 7.24 5.14
N SER A 26 -7.38 8.10 4.17
CA SER A 26 -6.17 7.96 3.34
C SER A 26 -4.90 8.12 4.18
N LEU A 27 -4.78 9.18 4.98
CA LEU A 27 -3.69 9.37 5.92
C LEU A 27 -3.58 8.24 6.96
N HIS A 28 -4.71 7.65 7.35
CA HIS A 28 -4.72 6.52 8.26
C HIS A 28 -4.25 5.25 7.55
N LEU A 29 -4.70 4.96 6.31
CA LEU A 29 -4.17 3.88 5.47
C LEU A 29 -2.66 4.03 5.29
N GLU A 30 -2.20 5.23 4.93
CA GLU A 30 -0.79 5.58 4.84
C GLU A 30 -0.08 5.36 6.17
N SER A 31 -0.60 5.88 7.29
CA SER A 31 -0.02 5.65 8.64
C SER A 31 0.04 4.16 9.01
N GLN A 32 -0.86 3.34 8.45
CA GLN A 32 -0.94 1.91 8.71
C GLN A 32 0.10 1.12 7.91
N PHE A 33 0.40 1.53 6.68
CA PHE A 33 1.52 1.03 5.88
C PHE A 33 2.89 1.54 6.37
N LEU A 34 2.90 2.71 7.01
CA LEU A 34 4.11 3.40 7.48
C LEU A 34 4.45 3.15 8.95
N GLY A 35 3.64 2.34 9.65
CA GLY A 35 3.95 1.84 10.99
C GLY A 35 3.64 2.77 12.17
N THR A 36 3.09 3.96 11.94
CA THR A 36 2.79 4.98 12.96
C THR A 36 1.39 4.82 13.57
N SER A 37 0.95 3.58 13.77
CA SER A 37 -0.39 3.29 14.29
C SER A 37 -0.56 3.78 15.72
N SER A 38 -1.34 4.84 15.93
CA SER A 38 -1.87 5.18 17.26
C SER A 38 -2.95 4.16 17.64
N PRO A 39 -2.86 3.49 18.81
CA PRO A 39 -3.84 2.49 19.25
C PRO A 39 -5.29 3.02 19.36
N GLY A 40 -5.48 4.34 19.44
CA GLY A 40 -6.78 4.98 19.64
C GLY A 40 -7.65 5.13 18.39
N ILE A 41 -7.07 5.05 17.18
CA ILE A 41 -7.83 5.26 15.92
C ILE A 41 -8.50 3.96 15.45
N ASP A 42 -7.95 2.80 15.82
CA ASP A 42 -8.51 1.47 15.52
C ASP A 42 -9.93 1.27 16.11
N ILE A 43 -10.34 2.10 17.07
CA ILE A 43 -11.64 2.02 17.77
C ILE A 43 -12.75 2.80 17.05
N LEU A 44 -12.41 3.82 16.24
CA LEU A 44 -13.41 4.69 15.61
C LEU A 44 -13.97 4.16 14.28
N VAL A 45 -13.34 3.12 13.71
CA VAL A 45 -13.79 2.50 12.46
C VAL A 45 -14.27 1.08 12.75
N GLN A 46 -15.39 0.98 13.47
CA GLN A 46 -16.36 -0.06 13.15
C GLN A 46 -16.98 0.32 11.80
N SER A 47 -16.24 0.14 10.71
CA SER A 47 -16.89 0.10 9.40
C SER A 47 -17.72 -1.17 9.40
N SER A 48 -19.03 -1.02 9.59
CA SER A 48 -19.96 -1.89 8.89
C SER A 48 -19.43 -1.99 7.46
N VAL A 49 -19.16 -3.21 7.01
CA VAL A 49 -19.03 -3.48 5.59
C VAL A 49 -20.43 -3.22 5.03
N GLU A 50 -20.77 -1.96 4.82
CA GLU A 50 -21.97 -1.58 4.09
C GLU A 50 -21.77 -2.05 2.65
N ASP A 51 -22.81 -2.68 2.12
CA ASP A 51 -22.80 -3.35 0.83
C ASP A 51 -22.24 -2.45 -0.27
N VAL A 52 -21.33 -3.01 -1.07
CA VAL A 52 -20.93 -2.40 -2.34
C VAL A 52 -22.21 -2.07 -3.12
N PRO A 53 -22.37 -0.85 -3.67
CA PRO A 53 -23.58 -0.46 -4.40
C PRO A 53 -23.94 -1.52 -5.44
N SER A 54 -25.20 -1.99 -5.43
CA SER A 54 -25.60 -3.18 -6.17
C SER A 54 -25.64 -3.00 -7.70
N ARG A 55 -25.39 -1.79 -8.24
CA ARG A 55 -25.55 -1.50 -9.69
C ARG A 55 -24.47 -0.59 -10.29
N THR A 56 -24.19 0.57 -9.71
CA THR A 56 -23.21 1.56 -10.22
C THR A 56 -22.72 2.49 -9.10
N PHE A 57 -21.60 3.18 -9.31
CA PHE A 57 -21.16 4.33 -8.52
C PHE A 57 -21.63 5.64 -9.18
N ASP A 58 -21.89 6.67 -8.37
CA ASP A 58 -22.27 8.01 -8.82
C ASP A 58 -21.04 8.85 -9.23
N SER A 59 -19.86 8.56 -8.67
CA SER A 59 -18.61 9.28 -8.97
C SER A 59 -17.35 8.42 -8.80
N ILE A 60 -16.22 8.87 -9.38
CA ILE A 60 -14.91 8.24 -9.19
C ILE A 60 -14.48 8.33 -7.71
N GLU A 61 -14.83 9.43 -7.05
CA GLU A 61 -14.58 9.68 -5.63
C GLU A 61 -15.36 8.71 -4.74
N GLU A 62 -16.60 8.39 -5.09
CA GLU A 62 -17.40 7.39 -4.37
C GLU A 62 -16.81 5.98 -4.54
N ALA A 63 -16.44 5.61 -5.78
CA ALA A 63 -15.79 4.35 -6.04
C ALA A 63 -14.47 4.22 -5.24
N ARG A 64 -13.66 5.29 -5.21
CA ARG A 64 -12.45 5.40 -4.39
C ARG A 64 -12.73 5.22 -2.93
N HIS A 65 -13.75 5.91 -2.41
CA HIS A 65 -14.12 5.82 -1.01
C HIS A 65 -14.53 4.40 -0.62
N SER A 66 -15.34 3.74 -1.45
CA SER A 66 -15.72 2.34 -1.27
C SER A 66 -14.51 1.40 -1.27
N LEU A 67 -13.56 1.59 -2.20
CA LEU A 67 -12.33 0.80 -2.23
C LEU A 67 -11.46 1.02 -0.99
N ASN A 68 -11.29 2.26 -0.55
CA ASN A 68 -10.51 2.58 0.65
C ASN A 68 -11.10 1.92 1.91
N LYS A 69 -12.44 1.82 2.02
CA LYS A 69 -13.09 1.05 3.09
C LYS A 69 -12.69 -0.43 3.04
N LEU A 70 -12.67 -1.04 1.84
CA LEU A 70 -12.26 -2.43 1.67
C LEU A 70 -10.78 -2.63 2.05
N VAL A 71 -9.88 -1.78 1.55
CA VAL A 71 -8.45 -1.82 1.89
C VAL A 71 -8.24 -1.69 3.41
N HIS A 72 -8.97 -0.77 4.05
CA HIS A 72 -8.89 -0.59 5.50
C HIS A 72 -9.37 -1.83 6.27
N ALA A 73 -10.49 -2.42 5.86
CA ALA A 73 -10.98 -3.67 6.44
C ALA A 73 -9.94 -4.80 6.29
N ILE A 74 -9.30 -4.93 5.13
CA ILE A 74 -8.24 -5.91 4.86
C ILE A 74 -7.06 -5.71 5.81
N LEU A 75 -6.61 -4.47 6.01
CA LEU A 75 -5.52 -4.14 6.95
C LEU A 75 -5.88 -4.50 8.39
N LEU A 76 -7.08 -4.16 8.85
CA LEU A 76 -7.55 -4.49 10.20
C LEU A 76 -7.62 -6.00 10.40
N ILE A 77 -8.13 -6.73 9.41
CA ILE A 77 -8.18 -8.20 9.44
C ILE A 77 -6.76 -8.77 9.50
N SER A 78 -5.87 -8.34 8.60
CA SER A 78 -4.46 -8.78 8.57
C SER A 78 -3.78 -8.56 9.92
N ARG A 79 -3.92 -7.37 10.52
CA ARG A 79 -3.36 -7.06 11.84
C ARG A 79 -3.92 -7.92 12.97
N ARG A 80 -5.24 -8.20 12.94
CA ARG A 80 -5.85 -9.13 13.90
C ARG A 80 -5.25 -10.53 13.73
N PHE A 81 -5.06 -10.99 12.50
CA PHE A 81 -4.40 -12.26 12.21
C PHE A 81 -2.97 -12.32 12.74
N LEU A 82 -2.20 -11.25 12.60
CA LEU A 82 -0.82 -11.18 13.12
C LEU A 82 -0.74 -11.22 14.66
N ARG A 83 -1.79 -10.79 15.36
CA ARG A 83 -1.86 -10.83 16.83
C ARG A 83 -2.32 -12.18 17.38
N MET A 84 -2.84 -13.07 16.54
CA MET A 84 -3.31 -14.39 16.94
C MET A 84 -2.15 -15.38 17.07
N THR A 85 -2.30 -16.34 17.98
CA THR A 85 -1.41 -17.50 18.08
C THR A 85 -1.51 -18.38 16.83
N ALA A 86 -0.53 -19.25 16.60
CA ALA A 86 -0.57 -20.20 15.48
C ALA A 86 -1.83 -21.09 15.49
N ALA A 87 -2.24 -21.57 16.67
CA ALA A 87 -3.45 -22.39 16.83
C ALA A 87 -4.75 -21.63 16.49
N GLU A 88 -4.86 -20.37 16.93
CA GLU A 88 -6.02 -19.52 16.62
C GLU A 88 -6.09 -19.15 15.14
N ARG A 89 -4.93 -18.95 14.49
CA ARG A 89 -4.84 -18.69 13.05
C ARG A 89 -5.36 -19.89 12.26
N GLU A 90 -4.90 -21.10 12.60
CA GLU A 90 -5.34 -22.34 11.95
C GLU A 90 -6.85 -22.57 12.11
N ASP A 91 -7.38 -22.35 13.32
CA ASP A 91 -8.82 -22.46 13.61
C ASP A 91 -9.65 -21.40 12.86
N ARG A 92 -9.16 -20.15 12.74
CA ARG A 92 -9.81 -19.13 11.91
C ARG A 92 -9.75 -19.43 10.42
N LEU A 93 -8.62 -19.93 9.92
CA LEU A 93 -8.49 -20.30 8.50
C LEU A 93 -9.42 -21.45 8.16
N LYS A 94 -9.68 -22.38 9.09
CA LYS A 94 -10.67 -23.46 8.92
C LYS A 94 -12.12 -22.94 8.87
N ARG A 95 -12.41 -21.78 9.45
CA ARG A 95 -13.70 -21.06 9.34
C ARG A 95 -13.76 -20.20 8.06
N VAL A 96 -13.49 -20.83 6.92
CA VAL A 96 -13.21 -20.28 5.57
C VAL A 96 -14.23 -19.27 5.02
N ASP A 97 -15.41 -19.08 5.63
CA ASP A 97 -16.46 -18.19 5.11
C ASP A 97 -16.01 -16.72 4.97
N ILE A 98 -15.11 -16.25 5.83
CA ILE A 98 -14.60 -14.86 5.78
C ILE A 98 -13.67 -14.64 4.58
N HIS A 99 -12.87 -15.65 4.18
CA HIS A 99 -11.90 -15.53 3.09
C HIS A 99 -12.59 -15.42 1.71
N ASN A 100 -13.72 -16.11 1.54
CA ASN A 100 -14.51 -16.02 0.33
C ASN A 100 -15.34 -14.73 0.27
N GLN A 101 -15.80 -14.22 1.41
CA GLN A 101 -16.65 -13.04 1.47
C GLN A 101 -15.93 -11.76 1.00
N ALA A 102 -14.73 -11.45 1.49
CA ALA A 102 -14.06 -10.20 1.09
C ALA A 102 -13.45 -10.26 -0.32
N LEU A 103 -13.04 -11.45 -0.80
CA LEU A 103 -12.71 -11.63 -2.21
C LEU A 103 -13.93 -11.36 -3.10
N GLY A 104 -15.10 -11.88 -2.70
CA GLY A 104 -16.38 -11.58 -3.34
C GLY A 104 -16.65 -10.08 -3.38
N LEU A 105 -16.49 -9.37 -2.27
CA LEU A 105 -16.70 -7.92 -2.19
C LEU A 105 -15.73 -7.12 -3.08
N LEU A 106 -14.46 -7.52 -3.17
CA LEU A 106 -13.50 -6.88 -4.09
C LEU A 106 -13.89 -7.14 -5.55
N GLN A 107 -14.29 -8.38 -5.89
CA GLN A 107 -14.72 -8.72 -7.24
C GLN A 107 -16.01 -7.99 -7.63
N ASP A 108 -16.97 -7.90 -6.70
CA ASP A 108 -18.21 -7.14 -6.87
C ASP A 108 -17.92 -5.65 -7.03
N TRP A 109 -16.99 -5.10 -6.25
CA TRP A 109 -16.53 -3.72 -6.42
C TRP A 109 -15.98 -3.48 -7.83
N LEU A 110 -15.10 -4.36 -8.33
CA LEU A 110 -14.55 -4.21 -9.68
C LEU A 110 -15.64 -4.31 -10.75
N LYS A 111 -16.60 -5.22 -10.57
CA LYS A 111 -17.72 -5.40 -11.48
C LYS A 111 -18.60 -4.15 -11.52
N THR A 112 -18.98 -3.62 -10.36
CA THR A 112 -19.74 -2.36 -10.23
C THR A 112 -18.96 -1.18 -10.79
N TYR A 113 -17.65 -1.15 -10.60
CA TYR A 113 -16.80 -0.08 -11.13
C TYR A 113 -16.76 -0.10 -12.66
N LYS A 114 -16.58 -1.28 -13.26
CA LYS A 114 -16.58 -1.47 -14.72
C LYS A 114 -17.96 -1.25 -15.36
N SER A 115 -19.06 -1.52 -14.65
CA SER A 115 -20.42 -1.23 -15.13
C SER A 115 -20.78 0.25 -15.01
N THR A 116 -20.04 1.00 -14.18
CA THR A 116 -20.23 2.44 -14.05
C THR A 116 -19.61 3.14 -15.25
N ASN A 117 -20.48 3.71 -16.11
CA ASN A 117 -20.05 4.49 -17.25
C ASN A 117 -19.55 5.87 -16.81
N PHE A 118 -18.35 5.91 -16.24
CA PHE A 118 -17.58 7.15 -16.22
C PHE A 118 -17.23 7.42 -17.68
N CYS A 119 -17.87 8.41 -18.32
CA CYS A 119 -17.53 8.83 -19.67
C CYS A 119 -16.06 9.27 -19.70
N VAL A 120 -15.13 8.34 -19.86
CA VAL A 120 -13.70 8.58 -20.07
C VAL A 120 -13.56 8.78 -21.57
N ARG A 121 -13.90 9.98 -22.04
CA ARG A 121 -13.45 10.38 -23.38
C ARG A 121 -11.93 10.39 -23.33
N LYS A 122 -11.25 9.91 -24.38
CA LYS A 122 -9.78 9.97 -24.51
C LYS A 122 -9.16 11.37 -24.31
N LYS A 123 -9.98 12.43 -24.27
CA LYS A 123 -9.57 13.81 -24.00
C LYS A 123 -9.58 14.18 -22.51
N ASP A 124 -10.19 13.37 -21.65
CA ASP A 124 -10.34 13.62 -20.21
C ASP A 124 -9.24 12.88 -19.44
N ARG A 125 -8.03 13.47 -19.44
CA ARG A 125 -6.81 12.87 -18.87
C ARG A 125 -6.92 12.66 -17.37
N ASP A 126 -7.57 13.57 -16.65
CA ASP A 126 -7.70 13.51 -15.19
C ASP A 126 -8.55 12.31 -14.77
N ARG A 127 -9.64 12.04 -15.50
CA ARG A 127 -10.44 10.83 -15.28
C ARG A 127 -9.69 9.55 -15.62
N GLN A 128 -8.86 9.56 -16.65
CA GLN A 128 -8.00 8.42 -16.98
C GLN A 128 -6.99 8.15 -15.85
N VAL A 129 -6.30 9.18 -15.36
CA VAL A 129 -5.37 9.05 -14.23
C VAL A 129 -6.09 8.55 -12.98
N GLY A 130 -7.25 9.14 -12.65
CA GLY A 130 -8.07 8.71 -11.52
C GLY A 130 -8.52 7.25 -11.62
N HIS A 131 -8.87 6.79 -12.82
CA HIS A 131 -9.20 5.39 -13.10
C HIS A 131 -8.00 4.46 -12.89
N THR A 132 -6.85 4.79 -13.47
CA THR A 132 -5.64 3.97 -13.38
C THR A 132 -5.13 3.88 -11.92
N ILE A 133 -5.23 4.95 -11.14
CA ILE A 133 -4.91 4.95 -9.69
C ILE A 133 -5.82 3.98 -8.92
N LEU A 134 -7.11 3.93 -9.25
CA LEU A 134 -8.04 3.01 -8.61
C LEU A 134 -7.73 1.55 -8.92
N LEU A 135 -7.33 1.25 -10.15
CA LEU A 135 -6.88 -0.10 -10.52
C LEU A 135 -5.63 -0.52 -9.73
N ASN A 136 -4.70 0.40 -9.48
CA ASN A 136 -3.52 0.12 -8.63
C ASN A 136 -3.90 -0.25 -7.20
N HIS A 137 -4.82 0.51 -6.60
CA HIS A 137 -5.30 0.20 -5.25
C HIS A 137 -6.08 -1.11 -5.21
N TYR A 138 -6.83 -1.42 -6.27
CA TYR A 138 -7.56 -2.68 -6.39
C TYR A 138 -6.60 -3.88 -6.47
N GLU A 139 -5.56 -3.81 -7.31
CA GLU A 139 -4.56 -4.87 -7.38
C GLU A 139 -3.83 -5.02 -6.04
N MET A 140 -3.43 -3.91 -5.41
CA MET A 140 -2.84 -3.93 -4.07
C MET A 140 -3.76 -4.63 -3.05
N ALA A 141 -5.06 -4.31 -3.05
CA ALA A 141 -6.04 -4.92 -2.15
C ALA A 141 -6.15 -6.44 -2.36
N LEU A 142 -6.15 -6.90 -3.62
CA LEU A 142 -6.18 -8.33 -3.94
C LEU A 142 -4.94 -9.06 -3.42
N ILE A 143 -3.76 -8.45 -3.58
CA ILE A 143 -2.50 -9.03 -3.08
C ILE A 143 -2.54 -9.13 -1.55
N MET A 144 -2.91 -8.03 -0.87
CA MET A 144 -2.99 -8.00 0.59
C MET A 144 -3.99 -9.04 1.12
N TRP A 145 -5.13 -9.19 0.46
CA TRP A 145 -6.14 -10.19 0.81
C TRP A 145 -5.64 -11.62 0.61
N GLY A 146 -5.05 -11.90 -0.56
CA GLY A 146 -4.48 -13.22 -0.88
C GLY A 146 -3.41 -13.65 0.11
N HIS A 147 -2.71 -12.69 0.71
CA HIS A 147 -1.68 -12.94 1.71
C HIS A 147 -2.19 -13.06 3.15
N ILE A 148 -3.49 -12.84 3.43
CA ILE A 148 -4.01 -12.98 4.79
C ILE A 148 -3.89 -14.43 5.26
N GLY A 149 -3.23 -14.60 6.40
CA GLY A 149 -3.03 -15.92 7.01
C GLY A 149 -1.78 -16.64 6.54
N CYS A 150 -1.06 -16.09 5.55
CA CYS A 150 0.29 -16.54 5.23
C CYS A 150 1.26 -16.07 6.31
N THR A 151 2.15 -16.97 6.75
CA THR A 151 3.22 -16.68 7.72
C THR A 151 4.60 -16.75 7.07
N SER A 152 4.65 -16.57 5.75
CA SER A 152 5.89 -16.56 4.97
C SER A 152 5.79 -15.49 3.90
N GLU A 153 6.77 -14.60 3.83
CA GLU A 153 6.84 -13.57 2.78
C GLU A 153 7.04 -14.17 1.37
N SER A 154 7.40 -15.45 1.24
CA SER A 154 7.49 -16.13 -0.06
C SER A 154 6.13 -16.21 -0.78
N GLY A 155 5.02 -16.16 -0.04
CA GLY A 155 3.68 -16.18 -0.65
C GLY A 155 3.38 -15.00 -1.58
N TYR A 156 4.18 -13.93 -1.53
CA TYR A 156 4.05 -12.82 -2.48
C TYR A 156 4.56 -13.17 -3.90
N GLU A 157 5.32 -14.26 -4.09
CA GLU A 157 5.78 -14.72 -5.41
C GLU A 157 4.61 -15.05 -6.34
N ASP A 158 3.53 -15.62 -5.78
CA ASP A 158 2.29 -15.95 -6.49
C ASP A 158 1.55 -14.71 -7.03
N HIS A 159 1.94 -13.53 -6.58
CA HIS A 159 1.33 -12.25 -6.94
C HIS A 159 2.19 -11.39 -7.86
N THR A 160 3.29 -11.92 -8.40
CA THR A 160 4.23 -11.18 -9.26
C THR A 160 3.54 -10.46 -10.44
N ALA A 161 2.59 -11.13 -11.11
CA ALA A 161 1.83 -10.51 -12.21
C ALA A 161 0.99 -9.29 -11.76
N LYS A 162 0.48 -9.29 -10.54
CA LYS A 162 -0.29 -8.17 -9.98
C LYS A 162 0.60 -7.00 -9.61
N PHE A 163 1.78 -7.29 -9.03
CA PHE A 163 2.79 -6.27 -8.79
C PHE A 163 3.28 -5.61 -10.07
N LEU A 164 3.45 -6.40 -11.14
CA LEU A 164 3.78 -5.87 -12.46
C LEU A 164 2.68 -4.93 -12.97
N ALA A 165 1.41 -5.33 -12.88
CA ALA A 165 0.29 -4.47 -13.27
C ALA A 165 0.29 -3.13 -12.51
N ILE A 166 0.59 -3.14 -11.20
CA ILE A 166 0.73 -1.91 -10.40
C ILE A 166 1.83 -1.02 -10.98
N LEU A 167 2.99 -1.59 -11.33
CA LEU A 167 4.10 -0.85 -11.91
C LEU A 167 3.76 -0.26 -13.29
N GLU A 168 3.16 -1.04 -14.18
CA GLU A 168 2.78 -0.62 -15.54
C GLU A 168 1.81 0.57 -15.51
N HIS A 169 0.73 0.46 -14.74
CA HIS A 169 -0.21 1.54 -14.50
C HIS A 169 0.46 2.77 -13.88
N SER A 170 1.42 2.57 -12.97
CA SER A 170 2.14 3.68 -12.34
C SER A 170 3.03 4.42 -13.34
N VAL A 171 3.67 3.71 -14.26
CA VAL A 171 4.45 4.30 -15.36
C VAL A 171 3.54 5.09 -16.30
N GLU A 172 2.36 4.57 -16.64
CA GLU A 172 1.36 5.29 -17.43
C GLU A 172 0.97 6.63 -16.76
N ILE A 173 0.64 6.60 -15.46
CA ILE A 173 0.31 7.81 -14.71
C ILE A 173 1.50 8.78 -14.66
N TRP A 174 2.70 8.26 -14.43
CA TRP A 174 3.92 9.06 -14.36
C TRP A 174 4.17 9.85 -15.64
N HIS A 175 3.97 9.24 -16.81
CA HIS A 175 4.07 9.95 -18.09
C HIS A 175 3.02 11.05 -18.26
N LEU A 176 1.88 10.94 -17.57
CA LEU A 176 0.81 11.93 -17.61
C LEU A 176 1.02 13.07 -16.62
N LEU A 177 1.73 12.86 -15.50
CA LEU A 177 1.95 13.86 -14.43
C LEU A 177 2.39 15.25 -14.93
N PRO A 178 3.35 15.40 -15.88
CA PRO A 178 3.78 16.72 -16.36
C PRO A 178 2.67 17.51 -17.08
N SER A 179 1.61 16.84 -17.51
CA SER A 179 0.48 17.44 -18.23
C SER A 179 -0.70 17.82 -17.34
N LEU A 180 -0.65 17.50 -16.05
CA LEU A 180 -1.70 17.76 -15.07
C LEU A 180 -1.46 19.11 -14.37
N SER A 181 -2.49 19.68 -13.75
CA SER A 181 -2.29 20.87 -12.92
C SER A 181 -1.44 20.56 -11.69
N ALA A 182 -0.79 21.57 -11.08
CA ALA A 182 0.02 21.36 -9.88
C ALA A 182 -0.78 20.78 -8.71
N THR A 183 -2.04 21.18 -8.55
CA THR A 183 -2.94 20.67 -7.50
C THR A 183 -3.28 19.19 -7.73
N GLU A 184 -3.55 18.81 -8.97
CA GLU A 184 -3.84 17.43 -9.37
C GLU A 184 -2.61 16.54 -9.28
N SER A 185 -1.46 17.01 -9.75
CA SER A 185 -0.17 16.31 -9.65
C SER A 185 0.15 15.94 -8.19
N ASN A 186 -0.08 16.88 -7.26
CA ASN A 186 0.11 16.60 -5.83
C ASN A 186 -0.89 15.58 -5.28
N SER A 187 -2.17 15.70 -5.65
CA SER A 187 -3.21 14.77 -5.21
C SER A 187 -3.02 13.37 -5.79
N PHE A 188 -2.61 13.26 -7.05
CA PHE A 188 -2.35 11.97 -7.68
C PHE A 188 -1.04 11.35 -7.21
N GLY A 189 -0.01 12.16 -6.95
CA GLY A 189 1.24 11.72 -6.34
C GLY A 189 1.02 11.04 -4.98
N ASP A 190 0.15 11.62 -4.16
CA ASP A 190 -0.29 11.07 -2.87
C ASP A 190 -0.84 9.63 -3.02
N ASN A 191 -1.82 9.50 -3.91
CA ASN A 191 -2.50 8.22 -4.15
C ASN A 191 -1.62 7.21 -4.90
N LEU A 192 -0.59 7.63 -5.63
CA LEU A 192 0.31 6.72 -6.33
C LEU A 192 1.42 6.15 -5.43
N ALA A 193 1.79 6.89 -4.39
CA ALA A 193 2.91 6.54 -3.51
C ALA A 193 2.69 5.20 -2.79
N THR A 194 1.48 4.97 -2.26
CA THR A 194 1.19 3.80 -1.43
C THR A 194 1.30 2.46 -2.21
N PRO A 195 0.64 2.27 -3.38
CA PRO A 195 0.80 1.04 -4.16
C PRO A 195 2.23 0.77 -4.61
N LEU A 196 2.99 1.81 -4.96
CA LEU A 196 4.39 1.67 -5.36
C LEU A 196 5.29 1.30 -4.18
N PHE A 197 5.10 1.91 -3.02
CA PHE A 197 5.87 1.57 -1.83
C PHE A 197 5.55 0.16 -1.35
N PHE A 198 4.29 -0.24 -1.38
CA PHE A 198 3.89 -1.62 -1.13
C PHE A 198 4.57 -2.58 -2.12
N THR A 199 4.58 -2.25 -3.41
CA THR A 199 5.26 -3.05 -4.45
C THR A 199 6.76 -3.19 -4.16
N ALA A 200 7.44 -2.10 -3.81
CA ALA A 200 8.86 -2.11 -3.49
C ALA A 200 9.19 -2.94 -2.25
N LEU A 201 8.31 -2.96 -1.24
CA LEU A 201 8.51 -3.74 -0.01
C LEU A 201 8.13 -5.21 -0.13
N LYS A 202 7.04 -5.52 -0.85
CA LYS A 202 6.39 -6.84 -0.80
C LYS A 202 6.58 -7.73 -2.01
N CYS A 203 6.81 -7.15 -3.19
CA CYS A 203 7.13 -7.96 -4.36
C CYS A 203 8.42 -8.74 -4.11
N ARG A 204 8.53 -9.95 -4.69
CA ARG A 204 9.71 -10.81 -4.55
C ARG A 204 10.58 -10.83 -5.82
N ASP A 205 10.08 -10.24 -6.91
CA ASP A 205 10.87 -9.96 -8.10
C ASP A 205 11.73 -8.70 -7.88
N ARG A 206 13.05 -8.88 -7.85
CA ARG A 206 14.01 -7.79 -7.57
C ARG A 206 13.90 -6.63 -8.56
N ARG A 207 13.66 -6.92 -9.84
CA ARG A 207 13.57 -5.89 -10.89
C ARG A 207 12.34 -5.02 -10.67
N ILE A 208 11.18 -5.64 -10.45
CA ILE A 208 9.93 -4.91 -10.16
C ILE A 208 10.12 -3.99 -8.94
N ARG A 209 10.71 -4.52 -7.86
CA ARG A 209 10.96 -3.74 -6.63
C ARG A 209 11.82 -2.52 -6.90
N LEU A 210 12.94 -2.70 -7.60
CA LEU A 210 13.88 -1.61 -7.88
C LEU A 210 13.29 -0.57 -8.83
N GLN A 211 12.49 -0.97 -9.82
CA GLN A 211 11.76 -0.03 -10.66
C GLN A 211 10.74 0.77 -9.83
N ALA A 212 9.99 0.13 -8.93
CA ALA A 212 9.09 0.83 -8.02
C ALA A 212 9.82 1.84 -7.13
N VAL A 213 10.98 1.48 -6.57
CA VAL A 213 11.86 2.39 -5.81
C VAL A 213 12.28 3.60 -6.65
N ARG A 214 12.77 3.36 -7.86
CA ARG A 214 13.23 4.44 -8.75
C ARG A 214 12.08 5.34 -9.18
N LEU A 215 10.92 4.77 -9.50
CA LEU A 215 9.74 5.53 -9.88
C LEU A 215 9.26 6.41 -8.70
N LEU A 216 9.18 5.87 -7.48
CA LEU A 216 8.87 6.65 -6.27
C LEU A 216 9.78 7.87 -6.11
N LYS A 217 11.09 7.70 -6.30
CA LYS A 217 12.06 8.80 -6.18
C LYS A 217 11.79 9.96 -7.15
N THR A 218 11.11 9.72 -8.26
CA THR A 218 10.80 10.75 -9.26
C THR A 218 9.47 11.47 -9.02
N ILE A 219 8.63 10.98 -8.11
CA ILE A 219 7.32 11.58 -7.83
C ILE A 219 7.51 12.77 -6.87
N PRO A 220 7.13 14.01 -7.26
CA PRO A 220 7.33 15.20 -6.45
C PRO A 220 6.23 15.35 -5.38
N PHE A 221 6.14 14.39 -4.45
CA PHE A 221 5.13 14.38 -3.40
C PHE A 221 5.76 14.40 -2.00
N SER A 222 5.19 15.25 -1.13
CA SER A 222 5.51 15.34 0.29
C SER A 222 4.29 15.80 1.09
N GLN A 223 3.86 15.03 2.08
CA GLN A 223 2.77 15.35 3.00
C GLN A 223 3.11 14.89 4.42
N GLY A 224 2.91 15.74 5.42
CA GLY A 224 2.97 15.34 6.84
C GLY A 224 4.29 14.71 7.31
N GLY A 225 5.44 15.15 6.79
CA GLY A 225 6.76 14.59 7.11
C GLY A 225 7.15 13.34 6.29
N TRP A 226 6.25 12.87 5.44
CA TRP A 226 6.45 11.76 4.53
C TRP A 226 6.60 12.29 3.11
N SER A 227 7.53 11.71 2.36
CA SER A 227 7.73 12.04 0.94
C SER A 227 8.00 10.77 0.16
N CYS A 228 7.66 10.78 -1.13
CA CYS A 228 8.04 9.66 -2.01
C CYS A 228 9.56 9.44 -2.01
N LEU A 229 10.35 10.50 -1.76
CA LEU A 229 11.78 10.39 -1.54
C LEU A 229 12.12 9.55 -0.31
N LEU A 230 11.54 9.85 0.87
CA LEU A 230 11.76 9.05 2.09
C LEU A 230 11.31 7.60 1.88
N MET A 231 10.12 7.39 1.29
CA MET A 231 9.60 6.05 0.98
C MET A 231 10.54 5.28 0.05
N SER A 232 11.07 5.94 -0.98
CA SER A 232 12.04 5.32 -1.90
C SER A 232 13.33 4.90 -1.19
N LYS A 233 13.83 5.73 -0.24
CA LYS A 233 15.05 5.44 0.52
C LYS A 233 14.84 4.26 1.47
N ILE A 234 13.73 4.26 2.23
CA ILE A 234 13.37 3.14 3.11
C ILE A 234 13.25 1.86 2.29
N ALA A 235 12.50 1.89 1.18
CA ALA A 235 12.32 0.71 0.35
C ALA A 235 13.64 0.21 -0.27
N ALA A 236 14.52 1.10 -0.73
CA ALA A 236 15.85 0.74 -1.22
C ALA A 236 16.71 0.04 -0.15
N GLU A 237 16.64 0.55 1.08
CA GLU A 237 17.36 -0.04 2.22
C GLU A 237 16.82 -1.43 2.55
N ILE A 238 15.51 -1.61 2.58
CA ILE A 238 14.88 -2.92 2.80
C ILE A 238 15.23 -3.91 1.69
N VAL A 239 15.20 -3.47 0.43
CA VAL A 239 15.65 -4.29 -0.71
C VAL A 239 17.10 -4.74 -0.53
N THR A 240 17.96 -3.89 0.01
CA THR A 240 19.38 -4.19 0.27
C THR A 240 19.55 -5.14 1.45
N LEU A 241 18.82 -4.94 2.55
CA LEU A 241 18.87 -5.79 3.74
C LEU A 241 18.40 -7.22 3.48
N GLU A 242 17.42 -7.40 2.59
CA GLU A 242 16.93 -8.72 2.19
C GLU A 242 17.87 -9.44 1.20
N GLN A 243 18.81 -8.72 0.56
CA GLN A 243 19.73 -9.29 -0.42
C GLN A 243 20.95 -9.94 0.21
N ASP A 244 21.40 -11.04 -0.39
CA ASP A 244 22.71 -11.61 -0.10
C ASP A 244 23.81 -10.80 -0.79
N ALA A 245 24.94 -10.58 -0.10
CA ALA A 245 26.10 -9.86 -0.62
C ALA A 245 26.67 -10.48 -1.92
N PHE A 246 26.40 -11.77 -2.15
CA PHE A 246 26.74 -12.47 -3.38
C PHE A 246 25.82 -12.07 -4.55
N THR A 247 24.51 -12.05 -4.33
CA THR A 247 23.50 -11.65 -5.32
C THR A 247 23.66 -10.20 -5.75
N ALA A 248 23.96 -9.30 -4.80
CA ALA A 248 24.18 -7.88 -5.08
C ALA A 248 25.37 -7.62 -6.03
N ARG A 249 26.35 -8.53 -6.11
CA ARG A 249 27.52 -8.39 -7.01
C ARG A 249 27.29 -8.90 -8.41
N LEU A 250 26.35 -9.83 -8.60
CA LEU A 250 26.10 -10.48 -9.89
C LEU A 250 25.12 -9.71 -10.76
N MET A 251 24.16 -9.02 -10.14
CA MET A 251 23.09 -8.34 -10.86
C MET A 251 23.47 -6.88 -11.12
N LYS A 252 23.59 -6.50 -12.40
CA LYS A 252 23.72 -5.09 -12.82
C LYS A 252 22.34 -4.48 -12.98
N ASP A 253 22.10 -3.36 -12.30
CA ASP A 253 20.80 -2.66 -12.36
C ASP A 253 20.68 -1.71 -13.56
N ASP A 254 20.97 -2.20 -14.76
CA ASP A 254 21.05 -1.41 -16.00
C ASP A 254 19.73 -1.31 -16.78
N PHE A 255 18.59 -1.52 -16.09
CA PHE A 255 17.26 -1.42 -16.69
C PHE A 255 16.68 0.00 -16.56
N ASP A 256 15.93 0.44 -17.57
CA ASP A 256 15.18 1.68 -17.54
C ASP A 256 14.02 1.59 -16.51
N VAL A 257 13.69 2.70 -15.86
CA VAL A 257 12.60 2.81 -14.88
C VAL A 257 11.24 2.51 -15.51
N THR A 258 11.08 2.84 -16.79
CA THR A 258 9.82 2.70 -17.53
C THR A 258 9.78 1.42 -18.38
N ASP A 259 10.86 0.66 -18.50
CA ASP A 259 10.88 -0.59 -19.26
C ASP A 259 10.16 -1.71 -18.49
N THR A 260 8.87 -1.83 -18.75
CA THR A 260 8.01 -2.90 -18.25
C THR A 260 7.79 -4.03 -19.25
N GLN A 261 8.42 -4.01 -20.42
CA GLN A 261 8.15 -5.00 -21.48
C GLN A 261 9.07 -6.23 -21.36
N THR A 262 10.22 -6.08 -20.69
CA THR A 262 11.28 -7.10 -20.66
C THR A 262 11.23 -8.00 -19.41
N PHE A 263 10.05 -8.28 -18.84
CA PHE A 263 9.90 -9.15 -17.65
C PHE A 263 9.87 -10.66 -17.95
N ALA A 264 10.24 -11.07 -19.17
CA ALA A 264 10.25 -12.48 -19.56
C ALA A 264 11.37 -13.25 -18.81
N GLY A 265 11.04 -13.78 -17.64
CA GLY A 265 11.60 -15.02 -17.09
C GLY A 265 13.05 -15.01 -16.64
N LEU A 266 13.65 -13.85 -16.35
CA LEU A 266 15.03 -13.77 -15.91
C LEU A 266 15.12 -13.30 -14.45
N GLU A 267 15.43 -14.28 -13.60
CA GLU A 267 16.10 -14.14 -12.30
C GLU A 267 15.22 -13.90 -11.06
N THR A 268 14.39 -14.90 -10.72
CA THR A 268 14.03 -15.13 -9.32
C THR A 268 15.27 -15.65 -8.58
N CYS A 269 16.00 -14.77 -7.88
CA CYS A 269 17.00 -15.24 -6.94
C CYS A 269 16.27 -15.91 -5.77
N PRO A 270 16.56 -17.16 -5.42
CA PRO A 270 16.02 -17.76 -4.20
C PRO A 270 16.56 -16.96 -3.02
N GLN A 271 15.74 -16.06 -2.47
CA GLN A 271 16.07 -15.36 -1.24
C GLN A 271 15.86 -16.33 -0.08
N SER A 272 16.85 -16.44 0.81
CA SER A 272 16.67 -17.21 2.04
C SER A 272 15.49 -16.63 2.81
N SER A 273 14.45 -17.45 3.08
CA SER A 273 13.22 -17.03 3.76
C SER A 273 13.48 -16.35 5.11
N SER A 274 14.59 -16.70 5.78
CA SER A 274 15.03 -16.10 7.04
C SER A 274 15.45 -14.63 6.96
N LYS A 275 15.65 -14.08 5.76
CA LYS A 275 16.04 -12.67 5.55
C LYS A 275 14.88 -11.78 5.16
N LEU A 276 13.73 -12.35 4.79
CA LEU A 276 12.59 -11.60 4.27
C LEU A 276 11.92 -10.79 5.39
N ILE A 277 11.87 -9.47 5.21
CA ILE A 277 11.35 -8.53 6.19
C ILE A 277 9.83 -8.44 6.01
N HIS A 278 9.14 -8.83 7.07
CA HIS A 278 7.69 -8.85 7.16
C HIS A 278 7.08 -7.49 7.48
N ASP A 279 7.65 -6.75 8.42
CA ASP A 279 7.11 -5.45 8.84
C ASP A 279 8.23 -4.44 9.00
N VAL A 280 7.98 -3.20 8.59
CA VAL A 280 8.95 -2.10 8.64
C VAL A 280 8.24 -0.87 9.20
N ARG A 281 8.78 -0.30 10.28
CA ARG A 281 8.23 0.89 10.91
C ARG A 281 9.32 1.87 11.27
N ILE A 282 9.07 3.16 11.15
CA ILE A 282 9.96 4.15 11.76
C ILE A 282 9.77 4.12 13.28
N SER A 283 10.84 3.85 14.04
CA SER A 283 10.82 3.90 15.50
C SER A 283 11.21 5.26 16.05
N SER A 284 12.14 5.95 15.38
CA SER A 284 12.64 7.26 15.79
C SER A 284 13.28 7.99 14.61
N TRP A 285 13.29 9.33 14.70
CA TRP A 285 14.00 10.21 13.79
C TRP A 285 14.84 11.18 14.61
N ASP A 286 16.16 11.14 14.42
CA ASP A 286 17.07 12.17 14.91
C ASP A 286 17.29 13.25 13.84
N ALA A 287 16.65 14.40 14.04
CA ALA A 287 16.75 15.54 13.12
C ALA A 287 18.15 16.19 13.11
N SER A 288 18.99 15.96 14.13
CA SER A 288 20.33 16.55 14.21
C SER A 288 21.33 15.83 13.31
N THR A 289 21.16 14.50 13.16
CA THR A 289 21.99 13.65 12.30
C THR A 289 21.29 13.27 10.99
N ASP A 290 20.02 13.65 10.83
CA ASP A 290 19.13 13.22 9.76
C ASP A 290 19.07 11.70 9.62
N THR A 291 19.09 11.01 10.77
CA THR A 291 19.08 9.55 10.88
C THR A 291 17.70 9.07 11.26
N VAL A 292 17.21 8.08 10.54
CA VAL A 292 15.98 7.36 10.83
C VAL A 292 16.31 5.95 11.30
N SER A 293 15.74 5.58 12.44
CA SER A 293 15.78 4.20 12.94
C SER A 293 14.54 3.47 12.48
N LEU A 294 14.74 2.35 11.81
CA LEU A 294 13.71 1.42 11.37
C LEU A 294 13.63 0.26 12.35
N ARG A 295 12.41 -0.06 12.80
CA ARG A 295 12.06 -1.31 13.44
C ARG A 295 11.62 -2.29 12.35
N CYS A 296 12.40 -3.34 12.16
CA CYS A 296 12.14 -4.38 11.18
C CYS A 296 11.72 -5.67 11.89
N GLN A 297 10.78 -6.41 11.29
CA GLN A 297 10.34 -7.71 11.79
C GLN A 297 10.49 -8.79 10.71
N GLN A 298 10.86 -10.00 11.12
CA GLN A 298 11.00 -11.16 10.22
C GLN A 298 10.24 -12.35 10.81
N TRP A 299 9.74 -13.23 9.93
CA TRP A 299 9.17 -14.51 10.36
C TRP A 299 10.29 -15.45 10.79
N THR A 300 10.11 -16.13 11.91
CA THR A 300 10.98 -17.23 12.33
C THR A 300 10.48 -18.56 11.75
N GLY A 301 11.35 -19.56 11.67
CA GLY A 301 11.01 -20.87 11.08
C GLY A 301 9.90 -21.63 11.80
N ASP A 302 9.56 -21.25 13.03
CA ASP A 302 8.45 -21.77 13.84
C ASP A 302 7.15 -20.92 13.71
N GLY A 303 7.12 -19.95 12.79
CA GLY A 303 5.96 -19.07 12.58
C GLY A 303 5.81 -17.95 13.62
N GLY A 304 6.82 -17.74 14.46
CA GLY A 304 7.00 -16.58 15.33
C GLY A 304 7.57 -15.37 14.59
N VAL A 305 7.90 -14.31 15.33
CA VAL A 305 8.40 -13.05 14.76
C VAL A 305 9.64 -12.58 15.54
N THR A 306 10.75 -12.35 14.86
CA THR A 306 11.91 -11.63 15.40
C THR A 306 11.84 -10.15 15.06
N THR A 307 12.38 -9.30 15.94
CA THR A 307 12.45 -7.85 15.72
C THR A 307 13.89 -7.39 15.83
N PHE A 308 14.35 -6.56 14.90
CA PHE A 308 15.64 -5.89 14.95
C PHE A 308 15.50 -4.42 14.54
N TYR A 309 16.53 -3.62 14.80
CA TYR A 309 16.57 -2.20 14.47
C TYR A 309 17.67 -1.92 13.45
N HIS A 310 17.41 -1.00 12.53
CA HIS A 310 18.34 -0.59 11.49
C HIS A 310 18.34 0.93 11.33
N ASP A 311 19.50 1.55 11.46
CA ASP A 311 19.65 3.00 11.31
C ASP A 311 20.08 3.35 9.89
N MET A 312 19.45 4.36 9.30
CA MET A 312 19.78 4.87 7.98
C MET A 312 19.79 6.40 7.95
N VAL A 313 20.70 6.99 7.18
CA VAL A 313 20.82 8.44 7.02
C VAL A 313 20.05 8.89 5.79
N ILE A 314 19.15 9.87 5.94
CA ILE A 314 18.36 10.39 4.81
C ILE A 314 19.20 11.33 3.94
N SER A 315 20.18 12.07 4.45
CA SER A 315 20.89 13.13 3.72
C SER A 315 21.90 12.70 2.64
N LYS A 316 21.91 11.44 2.18
CA LYS A 316 22.76 10.96 1.06
C LYS A 316 21.97 10.66 -0.21
#